data_AF-A0A5E4JMV6-F1
#
_entry.id   AF-A0A5E4JMV6-F1
#
_cell.length_a   1.000
_cell.length_b   1.000
_cell.length_c   1.000
_cell.angle_alpha   90.00
_cell.angle_beta   90.00
_cell.angle_gamma   90.00
#
_symmetry.space_group_name_H-M   'P 1'
#
loop_
_entity.id
_entity.type
_entity.pdbx_description
1 polymer ?
#
loop_
_entity_poly.entity_id
_entity_poly.type
_entity_poly.pdbx_seq_one_letter_code
_entity_poly.pdbx_strand_id
1 'polypeptide(L)'
;METETITFPCGKFELEKYLRNFEKAHFSLLEVKADEIMQNVRNIMEPYFSIDGSDPLHGYYRSAISGMESAYASRDFQKSFPEAIRYMAETIEWE
;
A
#
# COMPACT_ATOMS: atom_id res chain seq x y z
N MET A 1 -27.46 2.44 0.16
CA MET A 1 -26.10 2.88 -0.15
C MET A 1 -25.29 2.67 1.11
N GLU A 2 -24.60 1.54 1.21
CA GLU A 2 -23.64 1.32 2.29
C GLU A 2 -22.47 2.25 2.02
N THR A 3 -22.31 3.28 2.85
CA THR A 3 -21.07 4.03 2.94
C THR A 3 -20.00 3.06 3.43
N GLU A 4 -19.16 2.58 2.51
CA GLU A 4 -17.92 1.88 2.88
C GLU A 4 -17.08 2.84 3.71
N THR A 5 -17.12 2.64 5.03
CA THR A 5 -16.25 3.35 5.96
C THR A 5 -14.82 2.95 5.61
N ILE A 6 -14.02 3.89 5.10
CA ILE A 6 -12.59 3.69 4.94
C ILE A 6 -12.01 3.64 6.36
N THR A 7 -11.91 2.45 6.93
CA THR A 7 -11.30 2.21 8.23
C THR A 7 -9.79 2.35 8.08
N PHE A 8 -9.14 3.14 8.95
CA PHE A 8 -7.68 3.19 8.99
C PHE A 8 -7.13 1.78 9.27
N PRO A 9 -6.19 1.28 8.46
CA PRO A 9 -5.66 -0.05 8.66
C PRO A 9 -4.81 -0.11 9.94
N CYS A 10 -4.96 -1.18 10.72
CA CYS A 10 -4.20 -1.40 11.97
C CYS A 10 -3.29 -2.65 11.91
N GLY A 11 -3.23 -3.30 10.75
CA GLY A 11 -2.43 -4.51 10.50
C GLY A 11 -2.31 -4.79 9.01
N LYS A 12 -1.51 -5.80 8.63
CA LYS A 12 -1.26 -6.16 7.23
C LYS A 12 -2.55 -6.53 6.48
N PHE A 13 -3.41 -7.32 7.12
CA PHE A 13 -4.69 -7.73 6.54
C PHE A 13 -5.64 -6.55 6.27
N GLU A 14 -5.76 -5.62 7.22
CA GLU A 14 -6.57 -4.42 7.02
C GLU A 14 -5.96 -3.48 5.97
N LEU A 15 -4.61 -3.42 5.90
CA LEU A 15 -3.92 -2.65 4.87
C LEU A 15 -4.19 -3.22 3.47
N GLU A 16 -4.13 -4.53 3.30
CA GLU A 16 -4.46 -5.20 2.05
C GLU A 16 -5.87 -4.84 1.58
N LYS A 17 -6.87 -4.98 2.47
CA LYS A 17 -8.26 -4.60 2.16
C LYS A 17 -8.39 -3.12 1.83
N TYR A 18 -7.75 -2.25 2.60
CA TYR A 18 -7.75 -0.81 2.36
C TYR A 18 -7.22 -0.49 0.96
N LEU A 19 -6.08 -1.06 0.57
CA LEU A 19 -5.47 -0.85 -0.74
C LEU A 19 -6.35 -1.41 -1.87
N ARG A 20 -6.95 -2.61 -1.73
CA ARG A 20 -7.86 -3.19 -2.73
C ARG A 20 -9.16 -2.39 -2.89
N ASN A 21 -9.72 -1.89 -1.80
CA ASN A 21 -10.92 -1.06 -1.87
C ASN A 21 -10.60 0.28 -2.54
N PHE A 22 -9.44 0.86 -2.21
CA PHE A 22 -8.96 2.07 -2.86
C PHE A 22 -8.80 1.89 -4.37
N GLU A 23 -8.19 0.77 -4.78
CA GLU A 23 -8.01 0.37 -6.18
C GLU A 23 -9.35 0.33 -6.95
N LYS A 24 -10.41 -0.20 -6.32
CA LYS A 24 -11.71 -0.39 -6.97
C LYS A 24 -12.56 0.87 -7.04
N ALA A 25 -12.47 1.75 -6.02
CA ALA A 25 -13.47 2.80 -5.82
C ALA A 25 -12.95 4.23 -6.03
N HIS A 26 -11.65 4.49 -5.89
CA HIS A 26 -11.17 5.85 -5.61
C HIS A 26 -9.89 6.29 -6.35
N PHE A 27 -9.55 5.67 -7.49
CA PHE A 27 -8.35 6.09 -8.24
C PHE A 27 -8.35 7.57 -8.68
N SER A 28 -9.51 8.17 -8.90
CA SER A 28 -9.62 9.62 -9.17
C SER A 28 -9.19 10.51 -7.99
N LEU A 29 -9.09 9.96 -6.79
CA LEU A 29 -8.66 10.66 -5.57
C LEU A 29 -7.22 10.34 -5.17
N LEU A 30 -6.47 9.60 -6.00
CA LEU A 30 -5.09 9.16 -5.71
C LEU A 30 -4.20 10.31 -5.25
N GLU A 31 -4.17 11.41 -6.00
CA GLU A 31 -3.30 12.55 -5.67
C GLU A 31 -3.60 13.14 -4.28
N VAL A 32 -4.88 13.17 -3.89
CA VAL A 32 -5.30 13.73 -2.59
C VAL A 32 -5.02 12.74 -1.46
N LYS A 33 -5.04 11.44 -1.74
CA LYS A 33 -4.92 10.37 -0.74
C LYS A 33 -3.53 9.72 -0.70
N ALA A 34 -2.63 10.09 -1.60
CA ALA A 34 -1.33 9.47 -1.72
C ALA A 34 -0.50 9.55 -0.43
N ASP A 35 -0.54 10.70 0.26
CA ASP A 35 0.17 10.89 1.53
C ASP A 35 -0.37 9.94 2.62
N GLU A 36 -1.69 9.83 2.73
CA GLU A 36 -2.36 8.92 3.68
C GLU A 36 -2.02 7.46 3.38
N ILE A 37 -2.09 7.06 2.11
CA ILE A 37 -1.75 5.71 1.65
C ILE A 37 -0.30 5.38 2.02
N MET A 38 0.64 6.29 1.70
CA MET A 38 2.07 6.07 1.99
C MET A 38 2.35 6.00 3.49
N GLN A 39 1.70 6.83 4.30
CA GLN A 39 1.83 6.78 5.76
C GLN A 39 1.31 5.45 6.31
N ASN A 40 0.13 5.00 5.88
CA ASN A 40 -0.44 3.73 6.30
C ASN A 40 0.47 2.54 5.93
N VAL A 41 0.96 2.54 4.69
CA VAL A 41 1.89 1.51 4.19
C VAL A 41 3.17 1.48 5.03
N ARG A 42 3.81 2.62 5.27
CA ARG A 42 5.05 2.66 6.06
C ARG A 42 4.82 2.20 7.49
N ASN A 43 3.83 2.76 8.18
CA ASN A 43 3.57 2.46 9.59
C ASN A 43 3.30 0.97 9.83
N ILE A 44 2.59 0.33 8.91
CA ILE A 44 2.21 -1.09 9.05
C ILE A 44 3.34 -2.00 8.58
N MET A 45 4.02 -1.63 7.50
CA MET A 45 4.96 -2.56 6.86
C MET A 45 6.38 -2.43 7.40
N GLU A 46 6.75 -1.31 8.02
CA GLU A 46 8.09 -1.04 8.59
C GLU A 46 8.67 -2.21 9.39
N PRO A 47 7.91 -2.88 10.28
CA PRO A 47 8.42 -4.04 11.03
C PRO A 47 8.86 -5.20 10.13
N TYR A 48 8.25 -5.39 8.96
CA TYR A 48 8.40 -6.57 8.11
C TYR A 48 9.50 -6.46 7.05
N PHE A 49 10.01 -5.27 6.76
CA PHE A 49 11.11 -5.06 5.79
C PHE A 49 12.38 -4.45 6.42
N SER A 50 12.34 -4.18 7.72
CA SER A 50 13.50 -3.73 8.50
C SER A 50 14.60 -4.82 8.56
N ILE A 51 15.84 -4.39 8.82
CA ILE A 51 17.08 -5.16 8.61
C ILE A 51 17.18 -6.45 9.44
N ASP A 52 16.40 -6.58 10.51
CA ASP A 52 16.36 -7.79 11.36
C ASP A 52 15.31 -8.82 10.88
N GLY A 53 14.78 -8.64 9.65
CA GLY A 53 13.63 -9.35 9.09
C GLY A 53 13.68 -10.87 9.25
N SER A 54 12.92 -11.38 10.23
CA SER A 54 12.59 -12.79 10.39
C SER A 54 11.44 -13.24 9.47
N ASP A 55 10.83 -12.31 8.74
CA ASP A 55 9.74 -12.60 7.83
C ASP A 55 10.29 -13.15 6.50
N PRO A 56 9.87 -14.36 6.07
CA PRO A 56 10.35 -14.98 4.84
C PRO A 56 10.05 -14.14 3.58
N LEU A 57 9.10 -13.20 3.65
CA LEU A 57 8.69 -12.34 2.53
C LEU A 57 9.33 -10.94 2.58
N HIS A 58 10.27 -10.67 3.50
CA HIS A 58 10.88 -9.34 3.68
C HIS A 58 11.46 -8.71 2.40
N GLY A 59 12.00 -9.53 1.48
CA GLY A 59 12.53 -9.07 0.20
C GLY A 59 11.46 -8.60 -0.79
N TYR A 60 10.29 -9.25 -0.77
CA TYR A 60 9.14 -8.83 -1.56
C TYR A 60 8.54 -7.54 -1.00
N TYR A 61 8.36 -7.45 0.32
CA TYR A 61 7.86 -6.23 0.97
C TYR A 61 8.77 -5.03 0.71
N ARG A 62 10.09 -5.21 0.81
CA ARG A 62 11.06 -4.16 0.49
C ARG A 62 10.93 -3.67 -0.96
N SER A 63 10.76 -4.59 -1.90
CA SER A 63 10.62 -4.27 -3.32
C SER A 63 9.31 -3.51 -3.59
N ALA A 64 8.20 -3.96 -3.00
CA ALA A 64 6.90 -3.33 -3.15
C ALA A 64 6.88 -1.89 -2.61
N ILE A 65 7.46 -1.68 -1.42
CA ILE A 65 7.52 -0.35 -0.78
C ILE A 65 8.41 0.59 -1.57
N SER A 66 9.58 0.14 -2.02
CA SER A 66 10.46 0.96 -2.84
C SER A 66 9.80 1.37 -4.17
N GLY A 67 9.01 0.47 -4.77
CA GLY A 67 8.18 0.76 -5.93
C GLY A 67 7.13 1.84 -5.66
N MET A 68 6.41 1.73 -4.54
CA MET A 68 5.43 2.73 -4.12
C MET A 68 6.07 4.10 -3.84
N GLU A 69 7.20 4.14 -3.14
CA GLU A 69 7.94 5.37 -2.84
C GLU A 69 8.43 6.06 -4.12
N SER A 70 8.93 5.28 -5.08
CA SER A 70 9.40 5.81 -6.36
C SER A 70 8.25 6.41 -7.17
N ALA A 71 7.11 5.72 -7.23
CA ALA A 71 5.92 6.19 -7.93
C ALA A 71 5.26 7.41 -7.27
N TYR A 72 5.29 7.46 -5.93
CA TYR A 72 4.85 8.61 -5.16
C TYR A 72 5.77 9.83 -5.41
N ALA A 73 7.08 9.63 -5.37
CA ALA A 73 8.06 10.69 -5.59
C ALA A 73 8.00 11.27 -7.02
N SER A 74 7.71 10.42 -8.02
CA SER A 74 7.49 10.88 -9.40
C SER A 74 6.14 11.56 -9.62
N ARG A 75 5.24 11.53 -8.62
CA ARG A 75 3.85 11.99 -8.70
C ARG A 75 3.08 11.41 -9.89
N ASP A 76 3.42 10.19 -10.31
CA ASP A 76 2.69 9.51 -11.38
C ASP A 76 1.48 8.78 -10.79
N PHE A 77 0.41 9.54 -10.57
CA PHE A 77 -0.86 9.04 -10.07
C PHE A 77 -1.77 8.45 -11.14
N GLN A 78 -1.36 8.48 -12.42
CA GLN A 78 -2.16 7.93 -13.51
C GLN A 78 -1.76 6.50 -13.85
N LYS A 79 -0.50 6.13 -13.61
CA LYS A 79 0.01 4.81 -13.95
C LYS A 79 0.82 4.18 -12.83
N SER A 80 2.01 4.71 -12.54
CA SER A 80 2.95 4.01 -11.65
C SER A 80 2.44 3.85 -10.22
N PHE A 81 1.79 4.86 -9.63
CA PHE A 81 1.30 4.78 -8.26
C PHE A 81 0.11 3.80 -8.12
N PRO A 82 -0.91 3.81 -9.02
CA PRO A 82 -1.92 2.74 -9.07
C PRO A 82 -1.32 1.32 -9.19
N GLU A 83 -0.34 1.14 -10.08
CA GLU A 83 0.33 -0.16 -10.28
C GLU A 83 1.08 -0.59 -9.01
N ALA A 84 1.75 0.34 -8.34
CA ALA A 84 2.47 0.07 -7.10
C ALA A 84 1.51 -0.26 -5.93
N ILE A 85 0.34 0.38 -5.84
CA ILE A 85 -0.71 0.03 -4.87
C ILE A 85 -1.19 -1.41 -5.09
N ARG A 86 -1.46 -1.78 -6.35
CA ARG A 86 -1.87 -3.16 -6.69
C ARG A 86 -0.80 -4.16 -6.29
N TYR A 87 0.45 -3.91 -6.68
CA TYR A 87 1.56 -4.79 -6.37
C TYR A 87 1.76 -4.96 -4.86
N MET A 88 1.59 -3.88 -4.09
CA MET A 88 1.66 -3.95 -2.63
C MET A 88 0.52 -4.78 -2.03
N ALA A 89 -0.72 -4.58 -2.47
CA ALA A 89 -1.86 -5.35 -2.02
C ALA A 89 -1.68 -6.85 -2.32
N GLU A 90 -1.22 -7.17 -3.53
CA GLU A 90 -0.88 -8.55 -3.92
C GLU A 90 0.22 -9.11 -3.03
N THR A 91 1.28 -8.34 -2.76
CA THR A 91 2.42 -8.81 -1.93
C THR A 91 1.98 -9.18 -0.51
N ILE A 92 1.04 -8.43 0.08
CA ILE A 92 0.53 -8.72 1.42
C ILE A 92 -0.31 -10.03 1.43
N GLU A 93 -0.99 -10.37 0.35
CA GLU A 93 -1.78 -11.62 0.24
C GLU A 93 -0.91 -12.89 0.26
N TRP A 94 0.39 -12.81 -0.05
CA TRP A 94 1.28 -13.98 -0.03
C TRP A 94 1.68 -14.45 1.38
N GLU A 95 1.28 -13.74 2.44
CA GLU A 95 1.49 -14.12 3.85
C GLU A 95 0.59 -15.27 4.30
#